data_AF-A0A0F9M1Q0-F1
#
_entry.id   AF-A0A0F9M1Q0-F1
#
_cell.length_a   1.000
_cell.length_b   1.000
_cell.length_c   1.000
_cell.angle_alpha   90.00
_cell.angle_beta   90.00
_cell.angle_gamma   90.00
#
_symmetry.space_group_name_H-M   'P 1'
#
loop_
_entity.id
_entity.type
_entity.pdbx_description
1 polymer ?
#
loop_
_entity_poly.entity_id
_entity_poly.type
_entity_poly.pdbx_seq_one_letter_code
_entity_poly.pdbx_strand_id
1 'polypeptide(L)'
;MKEKIPLVYLCIHNRLIDKIGVGIVSTKIVFEIFGKFYRFEKIFRHPILKELNDYGLVVKHSSSEVDIRKSIFDTTNSSKVYKLVGLY
;
A
#
# COMPACT_ATOMS: atom_id res chain seq x y z
N MET A 1 13.79 1.82 -16.89
CA MET A 1 12.79 0.74 -16.70
C MET A 1 11.78 1.23 -15.67
N LYS A 2 10.47 1.08 -15.89
CA LYS A 2 9.51 1.33 -14.80
C LYS A 2 9.77 0.26 -13.74
N GLU A 3 10.10 0.68 -12.52
CA GLU A 3 10.26 -0.25 -11.41
C GLU A 3 8.97 -1.06 -11.24
N LYS A 4 9.13 -2.39 -11.17
CA LYS A 4 8.02 -3.32 -10.98
C LYS A 4 7.60 -3.22 -9.51
N ILE A 5 6.30 -3.06 -9.25
CA ILE A 5 5.79 -2.94 -7.88
C ILE A 5 5.82 -4.33 -7.25
N PRO A 6 6.47 -4.53 -6.09
CA PRO A 6 6.42 -5.79 -5.38
C PRO A 6 4.99 -6.21 -5.02
N LEU A 7 4.66 -7.49 -5.25
CA LEU A 7 3.32 -8.04 -4.97
C LEU A 7 2.86 -7.78 -3.54
N VAL A 8 3.78 -7.84 -2.57
CA VAL A 8 3.50 -7.61 -1.15
C VAL A 8 2.90 -6.21 -0.93
N TYR A 9 3.41 -5.18 -1.60
CA TYR A 9 2.92 -3.81 -1.46
C TYR A 9 1.54 -3.62 -2.08
N LEU A 10 1.24 -4.29 -3.20
CA LEU A 10 -0.12 -4.34 -3.75
C LEU A 10 -1.09 -5.03 -2.80
N CYS A 11 -0.68 -6.13 -2.18
CA CYS A 11 -1.51 -6.83 -1.20
C CYS A 11 -1.79 -5.97 0.03
N ILE A 12 -0.79 -5.22 0.51
CA ILE A 12 -0.96 -4.27 1.61
C ILE A 12 -1.93 -3.16 1.21
N HIS A 13 -1.75 -2.57 0.03
CA HIS A 13 -2.62 -1.49 -0.47
C HIS A 13 -4.08 -1.92 -0.62
N ASN A 14 -4.35 -3.06 -1.26
CA ASN A 14 -5.71 -3.60 -1.38
C ASN A 14 -6.35 -3.82 -0.01
N ARG A 15 -5.57 -4.32 0.96
CA ARG A 15 -6.08 -4.51 2.32
C ARG A 15 -6.42 -3.20 3.02
N LEU A 16 -5.63 -2.15 2.78
CA LEU A 16 -5.93 -0.81 3.31
C LEU A 16 -7.26 -0.30 2.73
N ILE A 17 -7.48 -0.47 1.42
CA ILE A 17 -8.76 -0.13 0.78
C ILE A 17 -9.91 -0.94 1.39
N ASP A 18 -9.76 -2.26 1.56
CA ASP A 18 -10.81 -3.12 2.11
C ASP A 18 -11.21 -2.76 3.55
N LYS A 19 -10.26 -2.26 4.36
CA LYS A 19 -10.46 -2.03 5.80
C LYS A 19 -10.79 -0.58 6.14
N ILE A 20 -10.26 0.37 5.38
CA ILE A 20 -10.38 1.80 5.65
C ILE A 20 -11.24 2.48 4.58
N GLY A 21 -11.18 2.00 3.34
CA GLY A 21 -11.72 2.70 2.17
C GLY A 21 -10.68 3.62 1.52
N VAL A 22 -11.15 4.38 0.54
CA VAL A 22 -10.37 5.39 -0.18
C VAL A 22 -10.57 6.75 0.50
N GLY A 23 -9.49 7.52 0.65
CA GLY A 23 -9.52 8.86 1.23
C GLY A 23 -8.40 9.13 2.23
N ILE A 24 -8.43 10.32 2.82
CA ILE A 24 -7.43 10.78 3.79
C ILE A 24 -7.71 10.18 5.15
N VAL A 25 -6.69 9.55 5.73
CA VAL A 25 -6.76 8.95 7.07
C VAL A 25 -5.49 9.21 7.87
N SER A 26 -5.59 9.04 9.18
CA SER A 26 -4.45 9.19 10.06
C SER A 26 -3.42 8.07 9.84
N THR A 27 -2.14 8.43 9.79
CA THR A 27 -1.00 7.50 9.81
C THR A 27 -1.10 6.48 10.95
N LYS A 28 -1.67 6.88 12.09
CA LYS A 28 -1.87 5.99 13.24
C LYS A 28 -2.76 4.79 12.90
N ILE A 29 -3.85 5.03 12.19
CA ILE A 29 -4.80 3.97 11.76
C ILE A 29 -4.10 2.99 10.81
N VAL A 30 -3.31 3.52 9.86
CA VAL A 30 -2.51 2.70 8.94
C VAL A 30 -1.52 1.81 9.71
N PHE A 31 -0.85 2.38 10.72
CA PHE A 31 0.09 1.63 11.56
C PHE A 31 -0.56 0.60 12.47
N GLU A 32 -1.79 0.84 12.91
CA GLU A 32 -2.60 -0.17 13.60
C GLU A 32 -2.93 -1.34 12.68
N ILE A 33 -3.24 -1.10 11.40
CA ILE A 33 -3.42 -2.17 10.42
C ILE A 33 -2.13 -2.95 10.20
N PHE A 34 -1.00 -2.26 10.02
CA PHE A 34 0.32 -2.90 9.87
C PHE A 34 0.66 -3.80 11.05
N GLY A 35 0.39 -3.33 12.28
CA GLY A 35 0.61 -4.11 13.48
C GLY A 35 -0.36 -5.29 13.61
N LYS A 36 -1.66 -5.08 13.37
CA LYS A 36 -2.70 -6.08 13.63
C LYS A 36 -2.73 -7.20 12.60
N PHE A 37 -2.61 -6.86 11.32
CA PHE A 37 -2.81 -7.82 10.23
C PHE A 37 -1.50 -8.41 9.70
N TYR A 38 -0.42 -7.62 9.70
CA TYR A 38 0.86 -8.03 9.14
C TYR A 38 1.93 -8.29 10.21
N ARG A 39 1.63 -7.98 11.48
CA ARG A 39 2.56 -8.09 12.60
C ARG A 39 3.88 -7.37 12.35
N PHE A 40 3.86 -6.28 11.57
CA PHE A 40 5.05 -5.49 11.33
C PHE A 40 5.50 -4.82 12.62
N GLU A 41 6.77 -5.05 12.97
CA GLU A 41 7.42 -4.36 14.06
C GLU A 41 7.40 -2.85 13.83
N LYS A 42 7.37 -2.08 14.92
CA LYS A 42 7.25 -0.61 14.84
C LYS A 42 8.34 0.02 13.98
N ILE A 43 9.55 -0.55 14.00
CA ILE A 43 10.70 -0.09 13.22
C ILE A 43 10.46 -0.14 11.71
N PHE A 44 9.63 -1.07 11.22
CA PHE A 44 9.36 -1.25 9.79
C PHE A 44 8.15 -0.47 9.28
N ARG A 45 7.31 0.08 10.16
CA ARG A 45 6.05 0.73 9.76
C ARG A 45 6.27 1.97 8.89
N HIS A 46 7.24 2.80 9.27
CA HIS A 46 7.61 3.99 8.50
C HIS A 46 8.26 3.64 7.15
N PRO A 47 9.27 2.75 7.09
CA PRO A 47 9.81 2.26 5.83
C PRO A 47 8.74 1.72 4.88
N ILE A 48 7.84 0.85 5.37
CA ILE A 48 6.79 0.26 4.54
C ILE A 48 5.83 1.33 4.02
N LEU A 49 5.43 2.29 4.86
CA LEU A 49 4.57 3.38 4.40
C LEU A 49 5.27 4.26 3.35
N LYS A 50 6.58 4.46 3.48
CA LYS A 50 7.38 5.19 2.48
C LYS A 50 7.40 4.43 1.14
N GLU A 51 7.67 3.13 1.16
CA GLU A 51 7.65 2.30 -0.06
C GLU A 51 6.28 2.36 -0.76
N LEU A 52 5.17 2.24 -0.01
CA LEU A 52 3.83 2.39 -0.58
C LEU A 52 3.61 3.76 -1.25
N ASN A 53 4.17 4.82 -0.69
CA ASN A 53 4.12 6.16 -1.26
C ASN A 53 4.99 6.29 -2.51
N ASP A 54 6.18 5.72 -2.49
CA ASP A 54 7.13 5.75 -3.61
C ASP A 54 6.59 4.99 -4.83
N TYR A 55 5.84 3.90 -4.62
CA TYR A 55 5.10 3.18 -5.66
C TYR A 55 3.74 3.83 -6.04
N GLY A 56 3.37 4.97 -5.43
CA GLY A 56 2.13 5.68 -5.72
C GLY A 56 0.85 4.95 -5.30
N LEU A 57 0.96 3.97 -4.39
CA LEU A 57 -0.18 3.24 -3.84
C LEU A 57 -0.93 4.06 -2.79
N VAL A 58 -0.19 4.90 -2.06
CA VAL A 58 -0.75 5.90 -1.14
C VAL A 58 -0.07 7.24 -1.38
N VAL A 59 -0.63 8.33 -0.86
CA VAL A 59 0.04 9.63 -0.85
C VAL A 59 0.16 10.14 0.57
N LYS A 60 1.39 10.33 1.03
CA LYS A 60 1.66 10.90 2.34
C LYS A 60 1.64 12.43 2.26
N HIS A 61 0.67 13.07 2.89
CA HIS A 61 0.58 14.53 2.94
C HIS A 61 1.42 15.13 4.06
N SER A 62 1.46 14.46 5.21
CA SER A 62 2.18 14.92 6.40
C SER A 62 2.70 13.74 7.22
N SER A 63 3.29 14.00 8.39
CA SER A 63 3.64 12.92 9.32
C SER A 63 2.41 12.18 9.86
N SER A 64 1.26 12.86 9.93
CA SER A 64 0.03 12.37 10.55
C SER A 64 -1.04 11.92 9.57
N GLU A 65 -0.94 12.25 8.28
CA GLU A 65 -1.99 12.00 7.29
C GLU A 65 -1.47 11.29 6.03
N VAL A 66 -2.28 10.32 5.59
CA VAL A 66 -2.05 9.50 4.40
C VAL A 66 -3.35 9.42 3.62
N ASP A 67 -3.29 9.73 2.33
CA ASP A 67 -4.36 9.55 1.36
C ASP A 67 -4.26 8.15 0.73
N ILE A 68 -5.23 7.28 1.03
CA ILE A 68 -5.37 5.97 0.41
C ILE A 68 -6.12 6.17 -0.89
N ARG A 69 -5.41 6.09 -2.02
CA ARG A 69 -6.03 6.26 -3.34
C ARG A 69 -6.60 4.95 -3.85
N LYS A 70 -7.65 5.05 -4.66
CA LYS A 70 -8.14 3.92 -5.44
C LYS A 70 -7.00 3.41 -6.30
N SER A 71 -6.76 2.10 -6.25
CA SER A 71 -5.72 1.49 -7.09
C SER A 71 -6.02 1.80 -8.56
N ILE A 72 -5.06 2.45 -9.23
CA ILE A 72 -5.07 2.57 -10.70
C ILE A 72 -4.83 1.20 -11.37
N PHE A 73 -4.41 0.21 -10.57
CA PHE A 73 -4.14 -1.14 -11.03
C PHE A 73 -5.40 -1.99 -10.86
N ASP A 74 -5.87 -2.53 -11.99
CA ASP A 74 -6.92 -3.53 -12.02
C ASP A 74 -6.39 -4.85 -11.44
N THR A 75 -6.63 -5.05 -10.15
CA THR A 75 -6.20 -6.23 -9.39
C THR A 75 -7.15 -7.42 -9.57
N THR A 76 -8.24 -7.26 -10.33
CA THR A 76 -9.18 -8.35 -10.65
C THR A 76 -8.66 -9.25 -11.78
N ASN A 77 -7.76 -8.73 -12.62
CA ASN A 77 -7.15 -9.47 -13.71
C ASN A 77 -5.75 -9.98 -13.31
N SER A 78 -5.64 -11.28 -13.04
CA SER A 78 -4.39 -11.93 -12.63
C SER A 78 -3.25 -11.74 -13.63
N SER A 79 -3.51 -11.76 -14.93
CA SER A 79 -2.49 -11.53 -15.96
C SER A 79 -1.92 -10.11 -15.94
N LYS A 80 -2.74 -9.09 -15.65
CA LYS A 80 -2.27 -7.71 -15.47
C LYS A 80 -1.42 -7.59 -14.20
N VAL A 81 -1.82 -8.24 -13.11
CA VAL A 81 -1.06 -8.29 -11.86
C VAL A 81 0.31 -8.91 -12.09
N TYR A 82 0.39 -10.09 -12.74
CA TYR A 82 1.67 -10.77 -13.00
C TYR A 82 2.65 -9.93 -13.82
N LYS A 83 2.18 -9.24 -14.86
CA LYS A 83 3.01 -8.29 -15.64
C LYS A 83 3.51 -7.13 -14.78
N LEU A 84 2.65 -6.62 -13.89
CA LEU A 84 2.96 -5.47 -13.04
C LEU A 84 4.00 -5.78 -11.96
N VAL A 85 3.93 -6.97 -11.37
CA VAL A 85 4.89 -7.45 -10.37
C VAL A 85 6.09 -8.16 -10.99
N GLY A 86 6.08 -8.36 -12.32
CA GLY A 86 7.19 -8.93 -13.06
C GLY A 86 7.39 -10.42 -12.95
N LEU A 87 6.33 -11.16 -12.65
CA LEU A 87 6.30 -12.62 -12.64
C LEU A 87 6.03 -13.22 -14.04
N TYR A 88 5.87 -12.36 -15.05
CA TYR A 88 5.70 -12.70 -16.47
C TYR A 88 6.35 -11.61 -17.34
#